data_AF-A0A7M7T564-F1
#
_entry.id   AF-A0A7M7T564-F1
#
_cell.length_a   1.000
_cell.length_b   1.000
_cell.length_c   1.000
_cell.angle_alpha   90.00
_cell.angle_beta   90.00
_cell.angle_gamma   90.00
#
_symmetry.space_group_name_H-M   'P 1'
#
loop_
_entity.id
_entity.type
_entity.pdbx_description
1 polymer ?
#
loop_
_entity_poly.entity_id
_entity_poly.type
_entity_poly.pdbx_seq_one_letter_code
_entity_poly.pdbx_strand_id
1 'polypeptide(L)'
;MQRSVLLPRSLPQRREPLKVRFEEAMNRDAKGLLGKVRRKLAEEASQQSKMKSVLQHTYAGSLHEVKRGVKQQVTRRKRVTKQLDEDYKAIHGKPKTTQYKPDKKYSAPVSAPEGSRRSSRSSKRTPPSKRKRAASVSPTRSMLGVDRPLRIGDDDLLPTLMHEFPFLHVSPHTAQRMWAQQMKHMEHLTKAAISQKYKKPKTQSKIEEAERKQEILVNIMKKELSHNQRLRDIKERRNQERALQTKAKEQRQVNARAKRYYDEYRVRARSRGLKRRTKEEQIFKHLFEEGMAIQKMRIRELREYAKEKREDYTKQQQNEVESLENYYRDQFNVLAETIATERHDLNVRDKAQANAMQRIKADVRRKMEKEIREYQEQLYRDEDAEYFRQLEADRMKHELQMAKYKAQL
;
A
#
# COMPACT_ATOMS: atom_id res chain seq x y z
N MET A 1 -58.56 40.16 63.83
CA MET A 1 -58.08 40.47 62.47
C MET A 1 -56.67 39.95 62.31
N GLN A 2 -56.46 38.92 61.48
CA GLN A 2 -55.37 38.81 60.50
C GLN A 2 -55.56 37.50 59.73
N ARG A 3 -55.42 37.61 58.42
CA ARG A 3 -55.94 36.73 57.36
C ARG A 3 -55.22 35.38 57.31
N SER A 4 -55.99 34.29 57.35
CA SER A 4 -55.57 32.99 56.84
C SER A 4 -55.60 33.04 55.31
N VAL A 5 -54.41 33.16 54.72
CA VAL A 5 -54.21 33.07 53.27
C VAL A 5 -54.21 31.60 52.88
N LEU A 6 -55.26 31.19 52.15
CA LEU A 6 -55.36 29.90 51.50
C LEU A 6 -54.28 29.78 50.41
N LEU A 7 -53.31 28.88 50.60
CA LEU A 7 -52.44 28.40 49.53
C LEU A 7 -53.13 27.21 48.81
N PRO A 8 -53.07 27.13 47.48
CA PRO A 8 -53.81 26.15 46.70
C PRO A 8 -53.23 24.74 46.85
N ARG A 9 -54.14 23.78 47.01
CA ARG A 9 -53.93 22.33 46.99
C ARG A 9 -53.19 21.95 45.70
N SER A 10 -51.93 21.52 45.82
CA SER A 10 -51.17 20.97 44.70
C SER A 10 -51.86 19.71 44.16
N LEU A 11 -52.10 19.70 42.85
CA LEU A 11 -52.60 18.54 42.11
C LEU A 11 -51.63 17.35 42.30
N PRO A 12 -52.13 16.11 42.41
CA PRO A 12 -51.26 14.95 42.50
C PRO A 12 -50.42 14.86 41.22
N GLN A 13 -49.11 14.92 41.39
CA GLN A 13 -48.13 14.73 40.34
C GLN A 13 -48.42 13.39 39.65
N ARG A 14 -48.86 13.46 38.39
CA ARG A 14 -49.11 12.30 37.54
C ARG A 14 -47.87 11.42 37.58
N ARG A 15 -47.96 10.25 38.22
CA ARG A 15 -46.88 9.24 38.16
C ARG A 15 -46.75 8.86 36.70
N GLU A 16 -45.70 9.34 36.04
CA GLU A 16 -45.21 8.78 34.78
C GLU A 16 -45.18 7.25 34.98
N PRO A 17 -45.83 6.45 34.13
CA PRO A 17 -45.71 5.01 34.24
C PRO A 17 -44.24 4.69 34.08
N LEU A 18 -43.60 4.12 35.12
CA LEU A 18 -42.29 3.52 34.98
C LEU A 18 -42.40 2.62 33.74
N LYS A 19 -41.71 2.99 32.65
CA LYS A 19 -41.50 2.10 31.51
C LYS A 19 -40.68 0.94 32.04
N VAL A 20 -41.35 -0.03 32.63
CA VAL A 20 -40.78 -1.33 32.94
C VAL A 20 -40.33 -1.85 31.59
N ARG A 21 -39.01 -1.86 31.36
CA ARG A 21 -38.48 -2.48 30.14
C ARG A 21 -38.98 -3.92 30.15
N PHE A 22 -39.39 -4.42 28.99
CA PHE A 22 -39.93 -5.77 28.85
C PHE A 22 -39.06 -6.85 29.55
N GLU A 23 -37.74 -6.69 29.51
CA GLU A 23 -36.78 -7.54 30.22
C GLU A 23 -36.90 -7.48 31.76
N GLU A 24 -37.25 -6.33 32.30
CA GLU A 24 -37.40 -6.07 33.73
C GLU A 24 -38.70 -6.67 34.30
N ALA A 25 -39.75 -6.74 33.47
CA ALA A 25 -40.98 -7.48 33.78
C ALA A 25 -40.73 -9.01 33.77
N MET A 26 -40.05 -9.52 32.75
CA MET A 26 -39.70 -10.94 32.61
C MET A 26 -38.79 -11.46 33.75
N ASN A 27 -37.96 -10.59 34.32
CA ASN A 27 -37.10 -10.92 35.45
C ASN A 27 -37.84 -10.94 36.80
N ARG A 28 -39.00 -10.26 36.93
CA ARG A 28 -39.83 -10.26 38.14
C ARG A 28 -40.72 -11.51 38.25
N ASP A 29 -41.21 -12.02 37.12
CA ASP A 29 -42.10 -13.19 37.08
C ASP A 29 -41.36 -14.54 37.17
N ALA A 30 -40.05 -14.58 36.91
CA ALA A 30 -39.27 -15.81 36.95
C ALA A 30 -38.82 -16.18 38.38
N LYS A 31 -39.65 -16.92 39.12
CA LYS A 31 -39.28 -17.55 40.41
C LYS A 31 -38.62 -18.93 40.19
N GLY A 32 -37.72 -19.34 41.09
CA GLY A 32 -37.02 -20.64 41.05
C GLY A 32 -35.59 -20.62 40.46
N LEU A 33 -35.02 -21.79 40.18
CA LEU A 33 -33.64 -21.96 39.67
C LEU A 33 -33.44 -21.27 38.30
N LEU A 34 -34.42 -21.36 37.41
CA LEU A 34 -34.39 -20.72 36.09
C LEU A 34 -34.29 -19.19 36.17
N GLY A 35 -34.96 -18.57 37.16
CA GLY A 35 -34.89 -17.14 37.41
C GLY A 35 -33.54 -16.67 37.97
N LYS A 36 -32.82 -17.54 38.70
CA LYS A 36 -31.43 -17.26 39.11
C LYS A 36 -30.48 -17.31 37.90
N VAL A 37 -30.66 -18.27 37.00
CA VAL A 37 -29.85 -18.39 35.77
C VAL A 37 -30.07 -17.19 34.83
N ARG A 38 -31.32 -16.76 34.61
CA ARG A 38 -31.61 -15.58 33.78
C ARG A 38 -31.00 -14.29 34.32
N ARG A 39 -31.04 -14.08 35.64
CA ARG A 39 -30.39 -12.92 36.29
C ARG A 39 -28.88 -12.94 36.11
N LYS A 40 -28.23 -14.10 36.29
CA LYS A 40 -26.79 -14.24 36.03
C LYS A 40 -26.43 -13.94 34.58
N LEU A 41 -27.21 -14.43 33.63
CA LEU A 41 -27.01 -14.14 32.20
C LEU A 41 -27.22 -12.65 31.87
N ALA A 42 -28.19 -11.99 32.51
CA ALA A 42 -28.41 -10.55 32.34
C ALA A 42 -27.27 -9.72 32.96
N GLU A 43 -26.77 -10.13 34.14
CA GLU A 43 -25.60 -9.53 34.78
C GLU A 43 -24.36 -9.69 33.88
N GLU A 44 -24.13 -10.89 33.34
CA GLU A 44 -23.02 -11.17 32.42
C GLU A 44 -23.14 -10.35 31.13
N ALA A 45 -24.32 -10.27 30.53
CA ALA A 45 -24.57 -9.42 29.35
C ALA A 45 -24.32 -7.93 29.66
N SER A 46 -24.71 -7.46 30.86
CA SER A 46 -24.45 -6.09 31.29
C SER A 46 -22.95 -5.82 31.50
N GLN A 47 -22.21 -6.79 32.03
CA GLN A 47 -20.75 -6.71 32.21
C GLN A 47 -20.04 -6.71 30.86
N GLN A 48 -20.46 -7.57 29.93
CA GLN A 48 -19.94 -7.58 28.56
C GLN A 48 -20.22 -6.26 27.84
N SER A 49 -21.40 -5.67 28.03
CA SER A 49 -21.72 -4.34 27.46
C SER A 49 -20.83 -3.24 28.05
N LYS A 50 -20.58 -3.25 29.37
CA LYS A 50 -19.65 -2.31 30.01
C LYS A 50 -18.22 -2.50 29.50
N MET A 51 -17.74 -3.73 29.39
CA MET A 51 -16.41 -4.05 28.87
C MET A 51 -16.24 -3.61 27.43
N LYS A 52 -17.26 -3.83 26.58
CA LYS A 52 -17.31 -3.33 25.21
C LYS A 52 -17.25 -1.80 25.15
N SER A 53 -18.00 -1.11 26.01
CA SER A 53 -17.98 0.35 26.10
C SER A 53 -16.60 0.89 26.49
N VAL A 54 -15.95 0.26 27.48
CA VAL A 54 -14.59 0.62 27.90
C VAL A 54 -13.60 0.40 26.77
N LEU A 55 -13.65 -0.76 26.09
CA LEU A 55 -12.79 -1.08 24.96
C LEU A 55 -12.99 -0.11 23.79
N GLN A 56 -14.23 0.32 23.54
CA GLN A 56 -14.52 1.31 22.51
C GLN A 56 -13.92 2.67 22.87
N HIS A 57 -13.99 3.09 24.14
CA HIS A 57 -13.36 4.33 24.60
C HIS A 57 -11.83 4.28 24.53
N THR A 58 -11.20 3.18 24.96
CA THR A 58 -9.74 3.05 24.90
C THR A 58 -9.23 3.01 23.46
N TYR A 59 -9.95 2.31 22.57
CA TYR A 59 -9.63 2.29 21.14
C TYR A 59 -9.83 3.66 20.49
N ALA A 60 -10.91 4.38 20.83
CA ALA A 60 -11.12 5.73 20.32
C ALA A 60 -10.00 6.69 20.78
N GLY A 61 -9.53 6.56 22.02
CA GLY A 61 -8.41 7.31 22.57
C GLY A 61 -7.09 7.03 21.84
N SER A 62 -6.73 5.75 21.68
CA SER A 62 -5.50 5.36 20.98
C SER A 62 -5.51 5.79 19.50
N LEU A 63 -6.66 5.71 18.84
CA LEU A 63 -6.84 6.18 17.46
C LEU A 63 -6.66 7.70 17.37
N HIS A 64 -7.15 8.45 18.35
CA HIS A 64 -6.94 9.90 18.43
C HIS A 64 -5.47 10.26 18.61
N GLU A 65 -4.74 9.51 19.43
CA GLU A 65 -3.31 9.72 19.67
C GLU A 65 -2.48 9.41 18.42
N VAL A 66 -2.76 8.31 17.72
CA VAL A 66 -2.10 7.98 16.45
C VAL A 66 -2.37 9.06 15.41
N LYS A 67 -3.62 9.53 15.26
CA LYS A 67 -3.96 10.65 14.37
C LYS A 67 -3.19 11.92 14.72
N ARG A 68 -3.07 12.24 16.01
CA ARG A 68 -2.30 13.40 16.50
C ARG A 68 -0.81 13.25 16.15
N GLY A 69 -0.22 12.08 16.36
CA GLY A 69 1.17 11.80 16.03
C GLY A 69 1.46 11.95 14.53
N VAL A 70 0.60 11.39 13.68
CA VAL A 70 0.71 11.55 12.22
C VAL A 70 0.58 13.02 11.82
N LYS A 71 -0.37 13.75 12.39
CA LYS A 71 -0.55 15.19 12.11
C LYS A 71 0.69 16.00 12.50
N GLN A 72 1.32 15.70 13.64
CA GLN A 72 2.57 16.35 14.07
C GLN A 72 3.75 16.03 13.14
N GLN A 73 3.88 14.79 12.66
CA GLN A 73 4.91 14.45 11.68
C GLN A 73 4.71 15.17 10.35
N VAL A 74 3.45 15.27 9.88
CA VAL A 74 3.11 16.00 8.66
C VAL A 74 3.40 17.49 8.82
N THR A 75 3.07 18.11 9.95
CA THR A 75 3.38 19.53 10.17
C THR A 75 4.88 19.78 10.28
N ARG A 76 5.64 18.90 10.93
CA ARG A 76 7.12 18.94 10.93
C ARG A 76 7.68 18.88 9.50
N ARG A 77 7.24 17.91 8.69
CA ARG A 77 7.66 17.80 7.27
C ARG A 77 7.28 19.02 6.45
N LYS A 78 6.09 19.60 6.67
CA LYS A 78 5.66 20.85 6.03
C LYS A 78 6.55 22.05 6.41
N ARG A 79 7.01 22.13 7.66
CA ARG A 79 7.95 23.18 8.08
C ARG A 79 9.31 23.01 7.41
N VAL A 80 9.86 21.80 7.39
CA VAL A 80 11.15 21.51 6.73
C VAL A 80 11.07 21.79 5.22
N THR A 81 10.01 21.36 4.54
CA THR A 81 9.82 21.65 3.11
C THR A 81 9.64 23.13 2.83
N LYS A 82 8.94 23.86 3.71
CA LYS A 82 8.80 25.32 3.59
C LYS A 82 10.14 26.04 3.79
N GLN A 83 10.94 25.62 4.77
CA GLN A 83 12.31 26.15 4.98
C GLN A 83 13.18 25.88 3.75
N LEU A 84 13.17 24.66 3.22
CA LEU A 84 13.89 24.32 1.98
C LEU A 84 13.43 25.14 0.78
N ASP A 85 12.13 25.42 0.66
CA ASP A 85 11.57 26.28 -0.41
C ASP A 85 11.97 27.75 -0.22
N GLU A 86 12.04 28.24 1.02
CA GLU A 86 12.53 29.58 1.37
C GLU A 86 14.03 29.71 1.06
N ASP A 87 14.85 28.72 1.45
CA ASP A 87 16.28 28.66 1.15
C ASP A 87 16.54 28.59 -0.36
N TYR A 88 15.76 27.77 -1.08
CA TYR A 88 15.83 27.69 -2.54
C TYR A 88 15.46 29.02 -3.21
N LYS A 89 14.42 29.70 -2.73
CA LYS A 89 14.03 31.05 -3.22
C LYS A 89 15.07 32.11 -2.89
N ALA A 90 15.77 32.01 -1.76
CA ALA A 90 16.84 32.91 -1.38
C ALA A 90 18.07 32.77 -2.30
N ILE A 91 18.41 31.55 -2.71
CA ILE A 91 19.55 31.26 -3.59
C ILE A 91 19.23 31.59 -5.06
N HIS A 92 18.04 31.26 -5.55
CA HIS A 92 17.71 31.35 -6.98
C HIS A 92 16.89 32.59 -7.38
N GLY A 93 16.44 33.41 -6.43
CA GLY A 93 15.55 34.53 -6.68
C GLY A 93 14.18 34.09 -7.23
N LYS A 94 13.14 34.91 -7.04
CA LYS A 94 11.83 34.62 -7.66
C LYS A 94 12.00 34.60 -9.18
N PRO A 95 11.47 33.60 -9.91
CA PRO A 95 11.49 33.64 -11.37
C PRO A 95 10.76 34.92 -11.81
N LYS A 96 11.45 35.77 -12.58
CA LYS A 96 10.85 36.99 -13.15
C LYS A 96 9.67 36.54 -14.01
N THR A 97 8.44 36.78 -13.58
CA THR A 97 7.26 36.64 -14.42
C THR A 97 7.29 37.80 -15.41
N THR A 98 8.00 37.62 -16.53
CA THR A 98 8.03 38.58 -17.62
C THR A 98 6.65 38.57 -18.27
N GLN A 99 5.83 39.59 -17.98
CA GLN A 99 4.64 39.83 -18.80
C GLN A 99 5.12 40.21 -20.20
N TYR A 100 4.86 39.33 -21.15
CA TYR A 100 5.15 39.52 -22.57
C TYR A 100 4.39 40.75 -23.08
N LYS A 101 5.12 41.79 -23.50
CA LYS A 101 4.60 42.89 -24.31
C LYS A 101 5.12 42.69 -25.74
N PRO A 102 4.26 42.61 -26.77
CA PRO A 102 4.71 42.42 -28.14
C PRO A 102 5.43 43.67 -28.65
N ASP A 103 6.64 43.48 -29.19
CA ASP A 103 7.41 44.50 -29.88
C ASP A 103 6.65 44.99 -31.13
N LYS A 104 6.46 46.32 -31.21
CA LYS A 104 5.99 47.01 -32.42
C LYS A 104 7.08 46.96 -33.49
N LYS A 105 7.13 45.86 -34.23
CA LYS A 105 7.83 45.77 -35.51
C LYS A 105 6.88 46.32 -36.56
N TYR A 106 7.06 47.57 -36.98
CA TYR A 106 6.67 48.22 -38.25
C TYR A 106 6.52 49.72 -38.00
N SER A 107 7.63 50.45 -38.14
CA SER A 107 7.61 51.88 -38.49
C SER A 107 9.02 52.29 -38.89
N ALA A 108 9.22 52.44 -40.19
CA ALA A 108 10.34 53.14 -40.81
C ALA A 108 9.75 53.90 -42.02
N PRO A 109 10.43 54.92 -42.57
CA PRO A 109 10.59 56.26 -42.00
C PRO A 109 10.10 57.34 -43.00
N VAL A 110 9.85 58.58 -42.55
CA VAL A 110 9.71 59.75 -43.45
C VAL A 110 10.44 60.95 -42.84
N SER A 111 11.47 61.40 -43.58
CA SER A 111 11.99 62.77 -43.86
C SER A 111 11.42 63.95 -43.03
N ALA A 112 12.12 65.01 -42.59
CA ALA A 112 13.46 65.64 -42.73
C ALA A 112 13.46 66.87 -41.74
N PRO A 113 14.25 67.95 -41.89
CA PRO A 113 15.71 68.15 -41.89
C PRO A 113 16.20 69.09 -40.74
N GLU A 114 17.49 69.43 -40.77
CA GLU A 114 18.17 70.59 -40.14
C GLU A 114 18.47 70.61 -38.63
N GLY A 115 19.71 71.01 -38.32
CA GLY A 115 19.98 71.83 -37.13
C GLY A 115 21.18 71.43 -36.26
N SER A 116 22.24 72.23 -36.36
CA SER A 116 23.18 72.59 -35.29
C SER A 116 24.39 71.70 -34.97
N ARG A 117 25.50 72.13 -35.58
CA ARG A 117 26.89 72.23 -35.07
C ARG A 117 27.06 72.13 -33.54
N ARG A 118 28.12 71.45 -33.08
CA ARG A 118 29.30 72.08 -32.45
C ARG A 118 30.43 71.09 -32.11
N SER A 119 31.59 71.48 -32.63
CA SER A 119 32.98 71.11 -32.28
C SER A 119 33.25 71.00 -30.78
N SER A 120 34.06 70.00 -30.39
CA SER A 120 35.09 70.21 -29.36
C SER A 120 36.39 69.50 -29.75
N ARG A 121 37.42 70.33 -30.00
CA ARG A 121 38.83 69.97 -30.13
C ARG A 121 39.38 69.62 -28.74
N SER A 122 40.27 68.62 -28.68
CA SER A 122 41.29 68.56 -27.63
C SER A 122 42.65 68.25 -28.26
N SER A 123 43.53 69.23 -28.14
CA SER A 123 44.89 69.28 -28.67
C SER A 123 45.87 68.55 -27.75
N LYS A 124 46.80 67.78 -28.33
CA LYS A 124 48.01 67.36 -27.63
C LYS A 124 49.23 67.93 -28.36
N ARG A 125 49.97 68.81 -27.67
CA ARG A 125 51.22 69.45 -28.14
C ARG A 125 52.42 68.67 -27.61
N THR A 126 53.45 68.56 -28.45
CA THR A 126 54.91 68.77 -28.22
C THR A 126 55.69 67.96 -29.28
N PRO A 127 56.98 68.25 -29.57
CA PRO A 127 57.64 69.54 -29.87
C PRO A 127 58.46 69.46 -31.19
N PRO A 128 59.04 70.56 -31.74
CA PRO A 128 60.12 70.43 -32.71
C PRO A 128 61.49 70.77 -32.11
N SER A 129 62.40 69.81 -32.33
CA SER A 129 63.84 69.83 -32.08
C SER A 129 64.56 70.78 -33.05
N LYS A 130 65.38 71.69 -32.51
CA LYS A 130 66.33 72.50 -33.29
C LYS A 130 67.60 71.69 -33.52
N ARG A 131 67.96 71.41 -34.77
CA ARG A 131 69.28 70.89 -35.16
C ARG A 131 70.02 71.87 -36.06
N LYS A 132 71.28 72.08 -35.66
CA LYS A 132 72.35 72.89 -36.24
C LYS A 132 72.75 72.38 -37.63
N ARG A 133 73.15 73.29 -38.54
CA ARG A 133 74.24 73.04 -39.50
C ARG A 133 75.07 74.32 -39.67
N ALA A 134 76.38 74.10 -39.62
CA ALA A 134 77.46 75.06 -39.79
C ALA A 134 78.12 74.87 -41.18
N ALA A 135 79.20 75.64 -41.40
CA ALA A 135 80.21 75.58 -42.47
C ALA A 135 79.92 76.53 -43.66
N SER A 136 80.57 77.71 -43.72
CA SER A 136 81.92 78.01 -44.29
C SER A 136 81.89 77.99 -45.82
N VAL A 137 82.40 78.99 -46.56
CA VAL A 137 83.81 79.34 -46.74
C VAL A 137 83.88 80.68 -47.52
N SER A 138 84.77 81.60 -47.11
CA SER A 138 85.16 82.80 -47.85
C SER A 138 86.14 82.46 -49.01
N PRO A 139 86.35 83.35 -49.99
CA PRO A 139 87.60 84.10 -49.92
C PRO A 139 87.50 85.57 -50.33
N THR A 140 88.36 86.33 -49.67
CA THR A 140 88.65 87.77 -49.74
C THR A 140 89.49 88.20 -50.95
N ARG A 141 89.51 89.53 -51.16
CA ARG A 141 90.48 90.40 -51.90
C ARG A 141 90.17 90.57 -53.40
N SER A 142 90.30 91.75 -54.02
CA SER A 142 91.09 92.96 -53.75
C SER A 142 90.54 94.13 -54.61
N MET A 143 90.41 95.34 -54.06
CA MET A 143 91.25 96.53 -54.35
C MET A 143 90.91 97.29 -55.64
N LEU A 144 90.91 98.63 -55.50
CA LEU A 144 90.73 99.70 -56.49
C LEU A 144 89.27 100.09 -56.79
N GLY A 145 89.02 101.39 -56.65
CA GLY A 145 87.69 101.99 -56.63
C GLY A 145 87.00 102.02 -57.98
N VAL A 146 85.69 102.28 -57.89
CA VAL A 146 84.65 102.17 -58.93
C VAL A 146 84.19 100.73 -59.12
N ASP A 147 83.10 100.38 -58.42
CA ASP A 147 81.94 99.66 -58.96
C ASP A 147 81.01 99.32 -57.80
N ARG A 148 79.92 100.10 -57.64
CA ARG A 148 78.74 99.57 -56.96
C ARG A 148 78.26 98.40 -57.83
N PRO A 149 78.06 97.18 -57.32
CA PRO A 149 77.32 96.20 -58.08
C PRO A 149 75.93 96.80 -58.31
N LEU A 150 75.62 97.17 -59.55
CA LEU A 150 74.31 97.62 -59.96
C LEU A 150 73.31 96.54 -59.54
N ARG A 151 72.61 96.78 -58.42
CA ARG A 151 71.50 95.94 -57.98
C ARG A 151 70.29 96.30 -58.82
N ILE A 152 70.29 95.78 -60.04
CA ILE A 152 69.16 95.89 -60.95
C ILE A 152 68.10 94.92 -60.43
N GLY A 153 66.95 95.46 -60.00
CA GLY A 153 65.75 94.64 -59.76
C GLY A 153 65.26 94.08 -61.10
N ASP A 154 64.62 92.91 -61.08
CA ASP A 154 64.17 92.22 -62.30
C ASP A 154 63.30 93.14 -63.22
N ASP A 155 62.60 94.10 -62.62
CA ASP A 155 61.74 95.10 -63.28
C ASP A 155 62.46 96.40 -63.71
N ASP A 156 63.68 96.70 -63.24
CA ASP A 156 64.29 98.05 -63.33
C ASP A 156 65.53 98.15 -64.24
N LEU A 157 65.79 97.14 -65.09
CA LEU A 157 66.96 97.13 -65.98
C LEU A 157 66.98 98.32 -66.94
N LEU A 158 65.87 98.61 -67.62
CA LEU A 158 65.83 99.70 -68.60
C LEU A 158 65.85 101.11 -67.98
N PRO A 159 65.08 101.41 -66.91
CA PRO A 159 65.16 102.71 -66.23
C PRO A 159 66.55 103.01 -65.66
N THR A 160 67.23 102.00 -65.13
CA THR A 160 68.60 102.14 -64.60
C THR A 160 69.60 102.42 -65.72
N LEU A 161 69.46 101.75 -66.88
CA LEU A 161 70.32 101.98 -68.04
C LEU A 161 70.11 103.37 -68.67
N MET A 162 68.88 103.88 -68.65
CA MET A 162 68.57 105.23 -69.12
C MET A 162 69.10 106.34 -68.19
N HIS A 163 69.14 106.09 -66.88
CA HIS A 163 69.68 107.04 -65.89
C HIS A 163 71.21 107.19 -65.94
N GLU A 164 71.94 106.12 -66.28
CA GLU A 164 73.41 106.11 -66.34
C GLU A 164 73.99 106.77 -67.62
N PHE A 165 73.19 106.92 -68.68
CA PHE A 165 73.63 107.53 -69.95
C PHE A 165 72.81 108.79 -70.32
N PRO A 166 73.05 109.93 -69.66
CA PRO A 166 72.21 111.13 -69.79
C PRO A 166 72.24 111.82 -71.16
N PHE A 167 73.17 111.46 -72.07
CA PHE A 167 73.25 112.03 -73.43
C PHE A 167 72.73 111.08 -74.54
N LEU A 168 72.27 109.88 -74.18
CA LEU A 168 71.76 108.90 -75.15
C LEU A 168 70.25 109.13 -75.38
N HIS A 169 69.92 109.80 -76.47
CA HIS A 169 68.54 110.00 -76.91
C HIS A 169 68.02 108.72 -77.57
N VAL A 170 67.48 107.80 -76.77
CA VAL A 170 66.80 106.62 -77.29
C VAL A 170 65.46 107.06 -77.87
N SER A 171 65.21 106.77 -79.15
CA SER A 171 63.90 107.00 -79.77
C SER A 171 62.80 106.32 -78.93
N PRO A 172 61.65 106.98 -78.69
CA PRO A 172 60.56 106.40 -77.89
C PRO A 172 60.15 105.00 -78.34
N HIS A 173 60.25 104.72 -79.64
CA HIS A 173 59.94 103.41 -80.20
C HIS A 173 60.94 102.32 -79.76
N THR A 174 62.24 102.65 -79.70
CA THR A 174 63.30 101.73 -79.25
C THR A 174 63.20 101.47 -77.75
N ALA A 175 62.87 102.48 -76.95
CA ALA A 175 62.63 102.33 -75.51
C ALA A 175 61.46 101.37 -75.22
N GLN A 176 60.34 101.51 -75.95
CA GLN A 176 59.21 100.58 -75.83
C GLN A 176 59.58 99.14 -76.23
N ARG A 177 60.40 98.96 -77.28
CA ARG A 177 60.84 97.63 -77.72
C ARG A 177 61.72 96.94 -76.68
N MET A 178 62.62 97.68 -76.04
CA MET A 178 63.47 97.16 -74.97
C MET A 178 62.64 96.84 -73.70
N TRP A 179 61.65 97.68 -73.35
CA TRP A 179 60.67 97.37 -72.31
C TRP A 179 59.96 96.04 -72.58
N ALA A 180 59.46 95.85 -73.81
CA ALA A 180 58.80 94.62 -74.19
C ALA A 180 59.74 93.40 -74.14
N GLN A 181 61.03 93.57 -74.42
CA GLN A 181 62.03 92.50 -74.27
C GLN A 181 62.29 92.15 -72.80
N GLN A 182 62.40 93.15 -71.92
CA GLN A 182 62.57 92.93 -70.48
C GLN A 182 61.34 92.20 -69.89
N MET A 183 60.13 92.63 -70.22
CA MET A 183 58.89 91.97 -69.79
C MET A 183 58.83 90.52 -70.26
N LYS A 184 59.21 90.25 -71.52
CA LYS A 184 59.30 88.86 -72.02
C LYS A 184 60.32 88.04 -71.24
N HIS A 185 61.48 88.57 -70.92
CA HIS A 185 62.50 87.85 -70.14
C HIS A 185 61.99 87.51 -68.74
N MET A 186 61.34 88.46 -68.07
CA MET A 186 60.71 88.25 -66.77
C MET A 186 59.61 87.19 -66.79
N GLU A 187 58.77 87.19 -67.82
CA GLU A 187 57.76 86.15 -68.02
C GLU A 187 58.39 84.75 -68.13
N HIS A 188 59.55 84.62 -68.80
CA HIS A 188 60.22 83.32 -68.91
C HIS A 188 60.82 82.85 -67.58
N LEU A 189 61.46 83.76 -66.82
CA LEU A 189 62.01 83.45 -65.51
C LEU A 189 60.91 83.11 -64.49
N THR A 190 59.83 83.86 -64.47
CA THR A 190 58.67 83.56 -63.62
C THR A 190 58.02 82.24 -64.01
N LYS A 191 57.82 81.95 -65.31
CA LYS A 191 57.32 80.64 -65.78
C LYS A 191 58.25 79.49 -65.36
N ALA A 192 59.57 79.65 -65.45
CA ALA A 192 60.53 78.62 -65.03
C ALA A 192 60.54 78.40 -63.51
N ALA A 193 60.50 79.48 -62.72
CA ALA A 193 60.45 79.42 -61.26
C ALA A 193 59.13 78.80 -60.75
N ILE A 194 58.01 79.15 -61.38
CA ILE A 194 56.70 78.53 -61.15
C ILE A 194 56.78 77.03 -61.47
N SER A 195 57.31 76.64 -62.63
CA SER A 195 57.44 75.23 -63.03
C SER A 195 58.26 74.39 -62.04
N GLN A 196 59.34 74.95 -61.48
CA GLN A 196 60.17 74.25 -60.47
C GLN A 196 59.46 74.13 -59.11
N LYS A 197 58.68 75.14 -58.68
CA LYS A 197 57.91 75.06 -57.43
C LYS A 197 56.80 74.00 -57.46
N TYR A 198 56.21 73.70 -58.62
CA TYR A 198 55.16 72.69 -58.76
C TYR A 198 55.69 71.28 -59.11
N LYS A 199 56.97 71.14 -59.48
CA LYS A 199 57.61 69.83 -59.71
C LYS A 199 58.02 69.21 -58.37
N LYS A 200 57.17 68.36 -57.81
CA LYS A 200 57.52 67.55 -56.64
C LYS A 200 58.76 66.69 -56.92
N PRO A 201 59.71 66.53 -55.97
CA PRO A 201 60.86 65.66 -56.17
C PRO A 201 60.41 64.20 -56.32
N LYS A 202 61.04 63.45 -57.22
CA LYS A 202 60.67 62.04 -57.54
C LYS A 202 60.62 61.13 -56.30
N THR A 203 61.41 61.43 -55.27
CA THR A 203 61.39 60.73 -53.98
C THR A 203 60.09 60.94 -53.22
N GLN A 204 59.54 62.16 -53.22
CA GLN A 204 58.27 62.47 -52.57
C GLN A 204 57.10 61.74 -53.25
N SER A 205 57.09 61.64 -54.59
CA SER A 205 56.06 60.85 -55.30
C SER A 205 56.11 59.38 -54.90
N LYS A 206 57.31 58.79 -54.80
CA LYS A 206 57.48 57.39 -54.38
C LYS A 206 57.04 57.15 -52.94
N ILE A 207 57.27 58.11 -52.04
CA ILE A 207 56.81 58.04 -50.65
C ILE A 207 55.27 58.12 -50.61
N GLU A 208 54.67 59.08 -51.31
CA GLU A 208 53.20 59.20 -51.41
C GLU A 208 52.56 57.93 -52.02
N GLU A 209 53.20 57.33 -53.03
CA GLU A 209 52.75 56.06 -53.62
C GLU A 209 52.89 54.88 -52.65
N ALA A 210 53.97 54.81 -51.87
CA ALA A 210 54.16 53.79 -50.86
C ALA A 210 53.13 53.91 -49.73
N GLU A 211 52.83 55.13 -49.28
CA GLU A 211 51.79 55.41 -48.28
C GLU A 211 50.40 54.98 -48.78
N ARG A 212 50.06 55.28 -50.04
CA ARG A 212 48.80 54.81 -50.65
C ARG A 212 48.73 53.29 -50.71
N LYS A 213 49.82 52.62 -51.10
CA LYS A 213 49.90 51.15 -51.12
C LYS A 213 49.74 50.57 -49.71
N GLN A 214 50.38 51.16 -48.72
CA GLN A 214 50.24 50.77 -47.32
C GLN A 214 48.81 50.97 -46.82
N GLU A 215 48.18 52.10 -47.12
CA GLU A 215 46.80 52.39 -46.74
C GLU A 215 45.82 51.37 -47.36
N ILE A 216 45.99 51.05 -48.65
CA ILE A 216 45.20 50.03 -49.34
C ILE A 216 45.38 48.67 -48.65
N LEU A 217 46.61 48.27 -48.35
CA LEU A 217 46.89 46.99 -47.67
C LEU A 217 46.25 46.93 -46.28
N VAL A 218 46.36 47.99 -45.49
CA VAL A 218 45.72 48.08 -44.17
C VAL A 218 44.20 48.00 -44.31
N ASN A 219 43.61 48.60 -45.33
CA ASN A 219 42.18 48.53 -45.58
C ASN A 219 41.74 47.11 -46.00
N ILE A 220 42.54 46.38 -46.77
CA ILE A 220 42.30 44.97 -47.09
C ILE A 220 42.36 44.13 -45.81
N MET A 221 43.41 44.28 -45.00
CA MET A 221 43.55 43.55 -43.73
C MET A 221 42.39 43.82 -42.76
N LYS A 222 41.93 45.08 -42.66
CA LYS A 222 40.75 45.44 -41.84
C LYS A 222 39.49 44.75 -42.35
N LYS A 223 39.29 44.71 -43.68
CA LYS A 223 38.15 44.00 -44.29
C LYS A 223 38.22 42.50 -44.02
N GLU A 224 39.37 41.88 -44.19
CA GLU A 224 39.59 40.45 -43.90
C GLU A 224 39.35 40.11 -42.43
N LEU A 225 39.86 40.91 -41.49
CA LEU A 225 39.58 40.74 -40.06
C LEU A 225 38.09 40.83 -39.76
N SER A 226 37.40 41.83 -40.32
CA SER A 226 35.95 41.97 -40.14
C SER A 226 35.17 40.80 -40.73
N HIS A 227 35.61 40.26 -41.88
CA HIS A 227 35.00 39.10 -42.52
C HIS A 227 35.21 37.83 -41.68
N ASN A 228 36.43 37.62 -41.18
CA ASN A 228 36.75 36.50 -40.29
C ASN A 228 35.95 36.55 -38.99
N GLN A 229 35.75 37.74 -38.41
CA GLN A 229 34.87 37.91 -37.24
C GLN A 229 33.43 37.51 -37.57
N ARG A 230 32.86 37.99 -38.69
CA ARG A 230 31.51 37.60 -39.12
C ARG A 230 31.37 36.09 -39.33
N LEU A 231 32.38 35.43 -39.92
CA LEU A 231 32.37 33.98 -40.10
C LEU A 231 32.38 33.23 -38.77
N ARG A 232 33.14 33.71 -37.78
CA ARG A 232 33.15 33.15 -36.42
C ARG A 232 31.77 33.30 -35.78
N ASP A 233 31.17 34.48 -35.85
CA ASP A 233 29.84 34.74 -35.28
C ASP A 233 28.76 33.86 -35.92
N ILE A 234 28.80 33.68 -37.25
CA ILE A 234 27.86 32.79 -37.97
C ILE A 234 28.07 31.34 -37.54
N LYS A 235 29.32 30.88 -37.43
CA LYS A 235 29.64 29.53 -36.97
C LYS A 235 29.18 29.32 -35.52
N GLU A 236 29.39 30.31 -34.66
CA GLU A 236 28.99 30.25 -33.26
C GLU A 236 27.47 30.21 -33.12
N ARG A 237 26.72 31.08 -33.82
CA ARG A 237 25.25 31.05 -33.85
C ARG A 237 24.72 29.69 -34.29
N ARG A 238 25.28 29.13 -35.38
CA ARG A 238 24.88 27.80 -35.86
C ARG A 238 25.18 26.71 -34.83
N ASN A 239 26.31 26.79 -34.14
CA ASN A 239 26.66 25.84 -33.08
C ASN A 239 25.73 25.98 -31.86
N GLN A 240 25.39 27.21 -31.46
CA GLN A 240 24.44 27.49 -30.39
C GLN A 240 23.04 26.96 -30.74
N GLU A 241 22.54 27.22 -31.96
CA GLU A 241 21.26 26.68 -32.45
C GLU A 241 21.23 25.15 -32.41
N ARG A 242 22.30 24.49 -32.90
CA ARG A 242 22.43 23.02 -32.82
C ARG A 242 22.44 22.53 -31.38
N ALA A 243 23.17 23.19 -30.48
CA ALA A 243 23.21 22.80 -29.07
C ALA A 243 21.84 22.95 -28.41
N LEU A 244 21.09 24.02 -28.70
CA LEU A 244 19.73 24.22 -28.22
C LEU A 244 18.78 23.14 -28.77
N GLN A 245 18.89 22.82 -30.06
CA GLN A 245 18.06 21.78 -30.69
C GLN A 245 18.35 20.39 -30.10
N THR A 246 19.61 20.05 -29.89
CA THR A 246 20.01 18.78 -29.25
C THR A 246 19.48 18.70 -27.82
N LYS A 247 19.66 19.75 -27.01
CA LYS A 247 19.10 19.81 -25.65
C LYS A 247 17.57 19.66 -25.64
N ALA A 248 16.86 20.30 -26.58
CA ALA A 248 15.42 20.17 -26.69
C ALA A 248 15.00 18.74 -27.08
N LYS A 249 15.74 18.07 -27.97
CA LYS A 249 15.49 16.67 -28.35
C LYS A 249 15.76 15.73 -27.18
N GLU A 250 16.86 15.92 -26.45
CA GLU A 250 17.18 15.17 -25.24
C GLU A 250 16.09 15.33 -24.18
N GLN A 251 15.64 16.56 -23.92
CA GLN A 251 14.56 16.81 -22.96
C GLN A 251 13.25 16.10 -23.36
N ARG A 252 12.91 16.10 -24.67
CA ARG A 252 11.76 15.34 -25.17
C ARG A 252 11.93 13.84 -24.95
N GLN A 253 13.12 13.29 -25.18
CA GLN A 253 13.41 11.87 -24.95
C GLN A 253 13.36 11.50 -23.47
N VAL A 254 13.97 12.30 -22.60
CA VAL A 254 13.93 12.10 -21.14
C VAL A 254 12.49 12.16 -20.63
N ASN A 255 11.71 13.13 -21.07
CA ASN A 255 10.29 13.25 -20.71
C ASN A 255 9.49 12.03 -21.23
N ALA A 256 9.71 11.61 -22.47
CA ALA A 256 9.05 10.42 -23.02
C ALA A 256 9.42 9.14 -22.25
N ARG A 257 10.70 8.97 -21.85
CA ARG A 257 11.14 7.86 -21.00
C ARG A 257 10.49 7.93 -19.62
N ALA A 258 10.48 9.09 -18.99
CA ALA A 258 9.84 9.29 -17.68
C ALA A 258 8.34 8.98 -17.71
N LYS A 259 7.63 9.42 -18.76
CA LYS A 259 6.21 9.09 -18.97
C LYS A 259 6.00 7.58 -19.12
N ARG A 260 6.80 6.92 -19.96
CA ARG A 260 6.75 5.45 -20.11
C ARG A 260 6.97 4.73 -18.78
N TYR A 261 7.98 5.12 -18.01
CA TYR A 261 8.22 4.53 -16.69
C TYR A 261 7.05 4.74 -15.73
N TYR A 262 6.44 5.92 -15.73
CA TYR A 262 5.27 6.19 -14.91
C TYR A 262 4.07 5.34 -15.33
N ASP A 263 3.81 5.23 -16.63
CA ASP A 263 2.72 4.40 -17.15
C ASP A 263 2.92 2.91 -16.84
N GLU A 264 4.13 2.39 -17.05
CA GLU A 264 4.50 1.01 -16.67
C GLU A 264 4.37 0.78 -15.17
N TYR A 265 4.84 1.72 -14.34
CA TYR A 265 4.70 1.66 -12.90
C TYR A 265 3.23 1.64 -12.48
N ARG A 266 2.39 2.48 -13.10
CA ARG A 266 0.94 2.55 -12.81
C ARG A 266 0.24 1.23 -13.15
N VAL A 267 0.53 0.64 -14.30
CA VAL A 267 -0.02 -0.67 -14.71
C VAL A 267 0.45 -1.75 -13.74
N ARG A 268 1.73 -1.76 -13.37
CA ARG A 268 2.30 -2.72 -12.42
C ARG A 268 1.71 -2.56 -11.01
N ALA A 269 1.47 -1.33 -10.55
CA ALA A 269 0.83 -1.06 -9.28
C ALA A 269 -0.63 -1.55 -9.29
N ARG A 270 -1.37 -1.29 -10.38
CA ARG A 270 -2.74 -1.80 -10.56
C ARG A 270 -2.79 -3.33 -10.56
N SER A 271 -1.90 -3.99 -11.32
CA SER A 271 -1.87 -5.47 -11.37
C SER A 271 -1.47 -6.09 -10.04
N ARG A 272 -0.52 -5.49 -9.30
CA ARG A 272 -0.20 -5.89 -7.92
C ARG A 272 -1.38 -5.69 -6.97
N GLY A 273 -2.09 -4.57 -7.07
CA GLY A 273 -3.29 -4.31 -6.29
C GLY A 273 -4.38 -5.35 -6.55
N LEU A 274 -4.63 -5.68 -7.81
CA LEU A 274 -5.59 -6.73 -8.18
C LEU A 274 -5.16 -8.10 -7.65
N LYS A 275 -3.88 -8.48 -7.80
CA LYS A 275 -3.35 -9.73 -7.26
C LYS A 275 -3.48 -9.84 -5.74
N ARG A 276 -3.33 -8.72 -5.00
CA ARG A 276 -3.56 -8.69 -3.56
C ARG A 276 -5.03 -8.94 -3.23
N ARG A 277 -5.95 -8.23 -3.91
CA ARG A 277 -7.40 -8.43 -3.75
C ARG A 277 -7.82 -9.86 -4.05
N THR A 278 -7.35 -10.45 -5.15
CA THR A 278 -7.69 -11.84 -5.49
C THR A 278 -7.13 -12.83 -4.48
N LYS A 279 -5.93 -12.58 -3.93
CA LYS A 279 -5.35 -13.42 -2.87
C LYS A 279 -6.14 -13.28 -1.56
N GLU A 280 -6.51 -12.06 -1.18
CA GLU A 280 -7.36 -11.79 -0.03
C GLU A 280 -8.72 -12.50 -0.20
N GLU A 281 -9.37 -12.37 -1.35
CA GLU A 281 -10.61 -13.08 -1.67
C GLU A 281 -10.45 -14.60 -1.61
N GLN A 282 -9.34 -15.16 -2.10
CA GLN A 282 -9.05 -16.59 -1.98
C GLN A 282 -8.91 -17.03 -0.53
N ILE A 283 -8.19 -16.26 0.29
CA ILE A 283 -8.05 -16.53 1.72
C ILE A 283 -9.42 -16.47 2.40
N PHE A 284 -10.25 -15.48 2.08
CA PHE A 284 -11.60 -15.38 2.63
C PHE A 284 -12.51 -16.54 2.21
N LYS A 285 -12.46 -16.96 0.94
CA LYS A 285 -13.20 -18.14 0.47
C LYS A 285 -12.78 -19.40 1.21
N HIS A 286 -11.48 -19.61 1.36
CA HIS A 286 -10.95 -20.77 2.08
C HIS A 286 -11.38 -20.75 3.56
N LEU A 287 -11.25 -19.60 4.24
CA LEU A 287 -11.70 -19.43 5.62
C LEU A 287 -13.21 -19.68 5.77
N PHE A 288 -14.01 -19.26 4.79
CA PHE A 288 -15.45 -19.51 4.78
C PHE A 288 -15.77 -21.00 4.58
N GLU A 289 -15.08 -21.67 3.67
CA GLU A 289 -15.20 -23.12 3.45
C GLU A 289 -14.79 -23.91 4.70
N GLU A 290 -13.69 -23.54 5.35
CA GLU A 290 -13.24 -24.11 6.62
C GLU A 290 -14.27 -23.88 7.72
N GLY A 291 -14.78 -22.65 7.87
CA GLY A 291 -15.82 -22.32 8.83
C GLY A 291 -17.09 -23.15 8.63
N MET A 292 -17.52 -23.33 7.37
CA MET A 292 -18.64 -24.18 7.02
C MET A 292 -18.36 -25.67 7.29
N ALA A 293 -17.14 -26.14 7.06
CA ALA A 293 -16.73 -27.51 7.36
C ALA A 293 -16.77 -27.77 8.88
N ILE A 294 -16.27 -26.83 9.69
CA ILE A 294 -16.33 -26.89 11.16
C ILE A 294 -17.80 -26.95 11.63
N GLN A 295 -18.68 -26.10 11.09
CA GLN A 295 -20.11 -26.14 11.42
C GLN A 295 -20.75 -27.48 11.06
N LYS A 296 -20.46 -28.01 9.86
CA LYS A 296 -20.96 -29.33 9.44
C LYS A 296 -20.46 -30.43 10.36
N MET A 297 -19.18 -30.41 10.73
CA MET A 297 -18.61 -31.37 11.69
C MET A 297 -19.30 -31.27 13.05
N ARG A 298 -19.49 -30.06 13.56
CA ARG A 298 -20.20 -29.84 14.83
C ARG A 298 -21.63 -30.39 14.82
N ILE A 299 -22.36 -30.21 13.71
CA ILE A 299 -23.71 -30.78 13.55
C ILE A 299 -23.66 -32.30 13.49
N ARG A 300 -22.66 -32.91 12.84
CA ARG A 300 -22.48 -34.37 12.85
C ARG A 300 -22.20 -34.89 14.25
N GLU A 301 -21.28 -34.27 14.98
CA GLU A 301 -20.97 -34.62 16.38
C GLU A 301 -22.23 -34.56 17.26
N LEU A 302 -23.05 -33.51 17.12
CA LEU A 302 -24.30 -33.40 17.88
C LEU A 302 -25.32 -34.49 17.53
N ARG A 303 -25.38 -34.89 16.25
CA ARG A 303 -26.24 -35.99 15.81
C ARG A 303 -25.74 -37.34 16.31
N GLU A 304 -24.44 -37.57 16.27
CA GLU A 304 -23.81 -38.78 16.81
C GLU A 304 -24.03 -38.87 18.32
N TYR A 305 -23.82 -37.79 19.07
CA TYR A 305 -24.11 -37.72 20.50
C TYR A 305 -25.58 -38.00 20.81
N ALA A 306 -26.51 -37.41 20.04
CA ALA A 306 -27.94 -37.68 20.21
C ALA A 306 -28.30 -39.14 19.89
N LYS A 307 -27.63 -39.75 18.92
CA LYS A 307 -27.80 -41.17 18.56
C LYS A 307 -27.26 -42.07 19.68
N GLU A 308 -26.06 -41.81 20.17
CA GLU A 308 -25.44 -42.52 21.29
C GLU A 308 -26.34 -42.46 22.54
N LYS A 309 -26.90 -41.29 22.87
CA LYS A 309 -27.83 -41.17 24.01
C LYS A 309 -29.12 -41.95 23.85
N ARG A 310 -29.63 -42.10 22.62
CA ARG A 310 -30.78 -42.98 22.36
C ARG A 310 -30.39 -44.44 22.52
N GLU A 311 -29.23 -44.83 22.00
CA GLU A 311 -28.72 -46.21 22.11
C GLU A 311 -28.45 -46.60 23.57
N ASP A 312 -27.82 -45.72 24.35
CA ASP A 312 -27.62 -45.90 25.80
C ASP A 312 -28.95 -46.14 26.51
N TYR A 313 -29.97 -45.33 26.21
CA TYR A 313 -31.29 -45.48 26.80
C TYR A 313 -31.94 -46.81 26.41
N THR A 314 -31.85 -47.20 25.13
CA THR A 314 -32.39 -48.51 24.69
C THR A 314 -31.65 -49.68 25.33
N LYS A 315 -30.33 -49.58 25.54
CA LYS A 315 -29.55 -50.61 26.25
C LYS A 315 -29.97 -50.71 27.71
N GLN A 316 -30.19 -49.58 28.38
CA GLN A 316 -30.69 -49.58 29.76
C GLN A 316 -32.08 -50.23 29.83
N GLN A 317 -33.00 -49.87 28.94
CA GLN A 317 -34.32 -50.50 28.87
C GLN A 317 -34.23 -52.00 28.59
N GLN A 318 -33.35 -52.44 27.69
CA GLN A 318 -33.13 -53.85 27.40
C GLN A 318 -32.59 -54.60 28.63
N ASN A 319 -31.61 -54.04 29.32
CA ASN A 319 -31.06 -54.63 30.55
C ASN A 319 -32.13 -54.71 31.65
N GLU A 320 -32.99 -53.70 31.78
CA GLU A 320 -34.12 -53.73 32.71
C GLU A 320 -35.10 -54.86 32.38
N VAL A 321 -35.48 -55.00 31.10
CA VAL A 321 -36.34 -56.10 30.65
C VAL A 321 -35.67 -57.46 30.88
N GLU A 322 -34.39 -57.60 30.54
CA GLU A 322 -33.64 -58.84 30.75
C GLU A 322 -33.54 -59.19 32.25
N SER A 323 -33.36 -58.20 33.13
CA SER A 323 -33.35 -58.41 34.58
C SER A 323 -34.71 -58.90 35.09
N LEU A 324 -35.81 -58.37 34.55
CA LEU A 324 -37.16 -58.82 34.88
C LEU A 324 -37.43 -60.22 34.33
N GLU A 325 -37.01 -60.51 33.10
CA GLU A 325 -37.11 -61.84 32.50
C GLU A 325 -36.35 -62.87 33.34
N ASN A 326 -35.13 -62.56 33.79
CA ASN A 326 -34.35 -63.44 34.65
C ASN A 326 -35.04 -63.66 36.01
N TYR A 327 -35.56 -62.59 36.63
CA TYR A 327 -36.34 -62.71 37.87
C TYR A 327 -37.54 -63.65 37.70
N TYR A 328 -38.32 -63.47 36.63
CA TYR A 328 -39.47 -64.33 36.37
C TYR A 328 -39.06 -65.76 36.02
N ARG A 329 -37.99 -65.95 35.25
CA ARG A 329 -37.42 -67.28 34.99
C ARG A 329 -37.04 -67.99 36.27
N ASP A 330 -36.41 -67.31 37.22
CA ASP A 330 -36.05 -67.88 38.51
C ASP A 330 -37.29 -68.24 39.34
N GLN A 331 -38.32 -67.38 39.38
CA GLN A 331 -39.60 -67.69 40.03
C GLN A 331 -40.28 -68.91 39.40
N PHE A 332 -40.29 -69.01 38.07
CA PHE A 332 -40.82 -70.17 37.36
C PHE A 332 -40.01 -71.43 37.63
N ASN A 333 -38.68 -71.33 37.71
CA ASN A 333 -37.82 -72.45 38.05
C ASN A 333 -38.09 -72.96 39.47
N VAL A 334 -38.23 -72.07 40.46
CA VAL A 334 -38.59 -72.45 41.83
C VAL A 334 -39.96 -73.15 41.84
N LEU A 335 -40.96 -72.60 41.16
CA LEU A 335 -42.29 -73.23 41.08
C LEU A 335 -42.25 -74.59 40.36
N ALA A 336 -41.48 -74.69 39.28
CA ALA A 336 -41.30 -75.95 38.56
C ALA A 336 -40.59 -76.99 39.44
N GLU A 337 -39.60 -76.58 40.22
CA GLU A 337 -38.92 -77.43 41.20
C GLU A 337 -39.89 -77.87 42.31
N THR A 338 -40.70 -76.97 42.87
CA THR A 338 -41.70 -77.34 43.89
C THR A 338 -42.76 -78.30 43.34
N ILE A 339 -43.24 -78.10 42.11
CA ILE A 339 -44.18 -79.04 41.47
C ILE A 339 -43.49 -80.39 41.21
N ALA A 340 -42.21 -80.38 40.82
CA ALA A 340 -41.46 -81.59 40.58
C ALA A 340 -41.23 -82.39 41.88
N THR A 341 -40.90 -81.72 42.99
CA THR A 341 -40.76 -82.36 44.30
C THR A 341 -42.11 -82.89 44.80
N GLU A 342 -43.20 -82.12 44.66
CA GLU A 342 -44.55 -82.60 44.99
C GLU A 342 -44.94 -83.84 44.18
N ARG A 343 -44.69 -83.85 42.87
CA ARG A 343 -44.93 -85.03 42.02
C ARG A 343 -44.07 -86.22 42.42
N HIS A 344 -42.82 -85.98 42.80
CA HIS A 344 -41.94 -87.03 43.31
C HIS A 344 -42.47 -87.61 44.61
N ASP A 345 -42.89 -86.77 45.56
CA ASP A 345 -43.46 -87.17 46.83
C ASP A 345 -44.78 -87.94 46.66
N LEU A 346 -45.66 -87.49 45.77
CA LEU A 346 -46.88 -88.22 45.41
C LEU A 346 -46.54 -89.60 44.85
N ASN A 347 -45.59 -89.69 43.92
CA ASN A 347 -45.14 -90.98 43.39
C ASN A 347 -44.56 -91.90 44.49
N VAL A 348 -43.84 -91.35 45.47
CA VAL A 348 -43.33 -92.12 46.61
C VAL A 348 -44.48 -92.59 47.51
N ARG A 349 -45.46 -91.72 47.80
CA ARG A 349 -46.67 -92.08 48.56
C ARG A 349 -47.48 -93.16 47.84
N ASP A 350 -47.73 -93.01 46.54
CA ASP A 350 -48.46 -93.98 45.72
C ASP A 350 -47.74 -95.33 45.70
N LYS A 351 -46.41 -95.35 45.54
CA LYS A 351 -45.60 -96.58 45.66
C LYS A 351 -45.70 -97.21 47.05
N ALA A 352 -45.66 -96.40 48.11
CA ALA A 352 -45.80 -96.89 49.49
C ALA A 352 -47.20 -97.46 49.75
N GLN A 353 -48.26 -96.79 49.29
CA GLN A 353 -49.64 -97.27 49.36
C GLN A 353 -49.84 -98.54 48.54
N ALA A 354 -49.31 -98.61 47.31
CA ALA A 354 -49.36 -99.81 46.48
C ALA A 354 -48.66 -100.98 47.18
N ASN A 355 -47.49 -100.75 47.80
CA ASN A 355 -46.79 -101.77 48.58
C ASN A 355 -47.58 -102.20 49.83
N ALA A 356 -48.19 -101.27 50.57
CA ALA A 356 -49.05 -101.59 51.71
C ALA A 356 -50.27 -102.41 51.28
N MET A 357 -50.90 -102.06 50.16
CA MET A 357 -52.00 -102.82 49.56
C MET A 357 -51.57 -104.22 49.16
N GLN A 358 -50.37 -104.39 48.58
CA GLN A 358 -49.82 -105.72 48.27
C GLN A 358 -49.57 -106.54 49.54
N ARG A 359 -49.06 -105.92 50.61
CA ARG A 359 -48.90 -106.59 51.91
C ARG A 359 -50.24 -107.04 52.49
N ILE A 360 -51.25 -106.17 52.50
CA ILE A 360 -52.61 -106.52 52.94
C ILE A 360 -53.18 -107.68 52.11
N LYS A 361 -53.05 -107.63 50.78
CA LYS A 361 -53.46 -108.75 49.90
C LYS A 361 -52.73 -110.05 50.24
N ALA A 362 -51.42 -109.99 50.50
CA ALA A 362 -50.64 -111.16 50.90
C ALA A 362 -51.05 -111.69 52.28
N ASP A 363 -51.33 -110.82 53.25
CA ASP A 363 -51.77 -111.22 54.58
C ASP A 363 -53.19 -111.80 54.57
N VAL A 364 -54.12 -111.23 53.80
CA VAL A 364 -55.44 -111.83 53.55
C VAL A 364 -55.29 -113.20 52.91
N ARG A 365 -54.44 -113.32 51.87
CA ARG A 365 -54.16 -114.62 51.24
C ARG A 365 -53.59 -115.63 52.24
N ARG A 366 -52.62 -115.23 53.07
CA ARG A 366 -52.04 -116.09 54.13
C ARG A 366 -53.07 -116.49 55.18
N LYS A 367 -53.97 -115.59 55.58
CA LYS A 367 -55.08 -115.92 56.50
C LYS A 367 -56.02 -116.94 55.87
N MET A 368 -56.45 -116.72 54.63
CA MET A 368 -57.27 -117.70 53.90
C MET A 368 -56.56 -119.04 53.73
N GLU A 369 -55.26 -119.05 53.41
CA GLU A 369 -54.46 -120.29 53.34
C GLU A 369 -54.39 -121.01 54.69
N LYS A 370 -54.29 -120.27 55.80
CA LYS A 370 -54.35 -120.86 57.15
C LYS A 370 -55.74 -121.41 57.46
N GLU A 371 -56.81 -120.65 57.22
CA GLU A 371 -58.19 -121.11 57.43
C GLU A 371 -58.50 -122.34 56.57
N ILE A 372 -58.07 -122.37 55.31
CA ILE A 372 -58.20 -123.56 54.44
C ILE A 372 -57.40 -124.74 55.01
N ARG A 373 -56.17 -124.53 55.50
CA ARG A 373 -55.41 -125.62 56.15
C ARG A 373 -56.07 -126.10 57.43
N GLU A 374 -56.58 -125.20 58.26
CA GLU A 374 -57.34 -125.54 59.47
C GLU A 374 -58.59 -126.35 59.11
N TYR A 375 -59.35 -125.95 58.09
CA TYR A 375 -60.49 -126.73 57.58
C TYR A 375 -60.06 -128.09 57.00
N GLN A 376 -58.93 -128.16 56.30
CA GLN A 376 -58.38 -129.42 55.79
C GLN A 376 -57.92 -130.34 56.91
N GLU A 377 -57.27 -129.81 57.96
CA GLU A 377 -56.90 -130.57 59.16
C GLU A 377 -58.14 -131.05 59.93
N GLN A 378 -59.21 -130.24 59.99
CA GLN A 378 -60.49 -130.64 60.56
C GLN A 378 -61.15 -131.76 59.76
N LEU A 379 -61.15 -131.67 58.42
CA LEU A 379 -61.61 -132.75 57.54
C LEU A 379 -60.79 -134.04 57.71
N TYR A 380 -59.48 -133.93 57.91
CA TYR A 380 -58.63 -135.09 58.20
C TYR A 380 -58.90 -135.72 59.58
N ARG A 381 -59.45 -134.97 60.55
CA ARG A 381 -59.92 -135.53 61.82
C ARG A 381 -61.26 -136.27 61.71
N ASP A 382 -62.03 -136.04 60.64
CA ASP A 382 -63.35 -136.64 60.44
C ASP A 382 -63.30 -138.03 59.75
N GLU A 383 -62.12 -138.57 59.43
CA GLU A 383 -61.95 -139.93 58.85
C GLU A 383 -61.50 -141.01 59.84
N ASP A 384 -61.37 -140.71 61.14
CA ASP A 384 -61.10 -141.73 62.16
C ASP A 384 -62.41 -142.37 62.66
N ALA A 385 -62.86 -143.42 61.96
CA ALA A 385 -63.95 -144.30 62.40
C ALA A 385 -63.71 -144.90 63.81
N GLU A 386 -62.49 -144.81 64.33
CA GLU A 386 -62.10 -145.25 65.68
C GLU A 386 -62.64 -144.32 66.79
N TYR A 387 -62.72 -143.00 66.54
CA TYR A 387 -63.23 -142.03 67.52
C TYR A 387 -64.74 -142.19 67.74
N PHE A 388 -65.51 -142.38 66.67
CA PHE A 388 -66.95 -142.63 66.76
C PHE A 388 -67.29 -143.98 67.40
N ARG A 389 -66.48 -145.03 67.14
CA ARG A 389 -66.64 -146.34 67.80
C ARG A 389 -66.29 -146.30 69.29
N GLN A 390 -65.32 -145.48 69.71
CA GLN A 390 -65.04 -145.26 71.14
C GLN A 390 -66.18 -144.53 71.84
N LEU A 391 -66.77 -143.52 71.19
CA LEU A 391 -67.94 -142.81 71.72
C LEU A 391 -69.17 -143.72 71.85
N GLU A 392 -69.42 -144.60 70.87
CA GLU A 392 -70.47 -145.62 70.93
C GLU A 392 -70.18 -146.70 71.97
N ALA A 393 -68.93 -147.13 72.13
CA ALA A 393 -68.52 -148.09 73.15
C ALA A 393 -68.73 -147.51 74.56
N ASP A 394 -68.37 -146.25 74.80
CA ASP A 394 -68.59 -145.58 76.09
C ASP A 394 -70.09 -145.34 76.36
N ARG A 395 -70.87 -145.05 75.32
CA ARG A 395 -72.34 -145.00 75.42
C ARG A 395 -72.94 -146.37 75.81
N MET A 396 -72.53 -147.44 75.14
CA MET A 396 -72.97 -148.82 75.45
C MET A 396 -72.53 -149.26 76.85
N LYS A 397 -71.35 -148.83 77.32
CA LYS A 397 -70.84 -149.09 78.66
C LYS A 397 -71.70 -148.40 79.73
N HIS A 398 -72.12 -147.16 79.46
CA HIS A 398 -73.04 -146.43 80.33
C HIS A 398 -74.45 -147.04 80.33
N GLU A 399 -74.95 -147.47 79.17
CA GLU A 399 -76.25 -148.16 79.07
C GLU A 399 -76.23 -149.54 79.75
N LEU A 400 -75.14 -150.30 79.65
CA LEU A 400 -74.93 -151.57 80.37
C LEU A 400 -74.76 -151.38 81.89
N GLN A 401 -74.18 -150.26 82.35
CA GLN A 401 -74.13 -149.90 83.78
C GLN A 401 -75.49 -149.49 84.34
N MET A 402 -76.36 -148.90 83.50
CA MET A 402 -77.72 -148.51 83.88
C MET A 402 -78.77 -149.62 83.63
N ALA A 403 -78.37 -150.72 82.98
CA ALA A 403 -79.23 -151.87 82.73
C ALA A 403 -79.46 -152.69 84.02
N LYS A 404 -80.73 -152.91 84.36
CA LYS A 404 -81.14 -153.81 85.45
C LYS A 404 -81.15 -155.25 84.95
N TYR A 405 -80.17 -156.05 85.37
CA TYR A 405 -80.09 -157.47 85.02
C TYR A 405 -81.09 -158.30 85.83
N LYS A 406 -81.96 -159.08 85.15
CA LYS A 406 -82.80 -160.11 85.76
C LYS A 406 -81.99 -161.39 85.89
N ALA A 407 -81.74 -161.86 87.11
CA ALA A 407 -81.30 -163.23 87.37
C ALA A 407 -82.45 -163.99 88.06
N GLN A 408 -82.94 -165.03 87.40
CA GLN A 408 -83.73 -166.10 88.01
C GLN A 408 -82.73 -167.08 88.65
N LEU A 409 -82.83 -167.23 89.98
CA LEU A 409 -82.21 -168.22 90.88
C LEU A 409 -80.78 -168.68 90.60
#